data_AF-A0AAV7JG27-F1
#
_entry.id   AF-A0AAV7JG27-F1
#
_cell.length_a   1.000
_cell.length_b   1.000
_cell.length_c   1.000
_cell.angle_alpha   90.00
_cell.angle_beta   90.00
_cell.angle_gamma   90.00
#
_symmetry.space_group_name_H-M   'P 1'
#
loop_
_entity.id
_entity.type
_entity.pdbx_description
1 polymer ?
#
loop_
_entity_poly.entity_id
_entity_poly.type
_entity_poly.pdbx_seq_one_letter_code
_entity_poly.pdbx_strand_id
1 'polypeptide(L)'
;MTCICALSRERESMTLVKAKRASRSKGLLKRHAIHGLNSFLFSDEKLFTIEEATNPQNDRIISSSISSIPEELRYVSRIQKPHSVMVWARISSIGRTPLIFVPAGVKIDTRTYRELILEPVIQDLSKTMFSGKPFVFQQDGAPAHTSNATQAWLRSNNPDFIQKEEWPPYSPDLNPMDYSIWSILETRACLKSHTNIDSLKKSLCREWERIPQEILRAAVEAFPKRLKAVIERKGGYIE
;
A
#
# COMPACT_ATOMS: atom_id res chain seq x y z
N MET A 1 40.72 9.14 -1.78
CA MET A 1 39.99 9.92 -2.80
C MET A 1 38.65 9.26 -3.22
N THR A 2 38.17 8.24 -2.50
CA THR A 2 37.03 7.39 -2.90
C THR A 2 35.66 7.87 -2.35
N CYS A 3 35.66 8.75 -1.35
CA CYS A 3 34.44 9.13 -0.61
C CYS A 3 33.61 10.24 -1.32
N ILE A 4 34.25 11.17 -2.02
CA ILE A 4 33.57 12.30 -2.69
C ILE A 4 32.77 11.84 -3.91
N CYS A 5 33.28 10.86 -4.67
CA CYS A 5 32.65 10.34 -5.89
C CYS A 5 31.42 9.45 -5.60
N ALA A 6 31.39 8.77 -4.44
CA ALA A 6 30.22 8.01 -4.01
C ALA A 6 29.06 8.94 -3.58
N LEU A 7 29.39 9.97 -2.78
CA LEU A 7 28.41 10.96 -2.32
C LEU A 7 27.84 11.80 -3.47
N SER A 8 28.62 12.10 -4.51
CA SER A 8 28.11 12.81 -5.69
C SER A 8 27.15 11.94 -6.50
N ARG A 9 27.46 10.66 -6.72
CA ARG A 9 26.59 9.70 -7.42
C ARG A 9 25.27 9.45 -6.68
N GLU A 10 25.30 9.34 -5.35
CA GLU A 10 24.09 9.19 -4.54
C GLU A 10 23.20 10.45 -4.60
N ARG A 11 23.79 11.64 -4.52
CA ARG A 11 23.06 12.92 -4.68
C ARG A 11 22.46 13.07 -6.06
N GLU A 12 23.18 12.68 -7.10
CA GLU A 12 22.70 12.71 -8.49
C GLU A 12 21.55 11.71 -8.70
N SER A 13 21.69 10.49 -8.19
CA SER A 13 20.62 9.47 -8.19
C SER A 13 19.37 9.96 -7.46
N MET A 14 19.52 10.55 -6.27
CA MET A 14 18.40 11.10 -5.50
C MET A 14 17.73 12.30 -6.20
N THR A 15 18.49 13.10 -6.93
CA THR A 15 17.97 14.23 -7.72
C THR A 15 17.14 13.71 -8.90
N LEU A 16 17.61 12.66 -9.58
CA LEU A 16 16.87 11.99 -10.65
C LEU A 16 15.58 11.34 -10.14
N VAL A 17 15.61 10.70 -8.97
CA VAL A 17 14.41 10.12 -8.33
C VAL A 17 13.38 11.20 -8.02
N LYS A 18 13.79 12.32 -7.42
CA LYS A 18 12.89 13.46 -7.16
C LYS A 18 12.32 14.06 -8.44
N ALA A 19 13.15 14.25 -9.47
CA ALA A 19 12.67 14.74 -10.77
C ALA A 19 11.63 13.81 -11.39
N LYS A 20 11.86 12.48 -11.34
CA LYS A 20 10.89 11.47 -11.78
C LYS A 20 9.61 11.54 -10.95
N ARG A 21 9.70 11.61 -9.61
CA ARG A 21 8.54 11.74 -8.72
C ARG A 21 7.69 12.96 -9.07
N ALA A 22 8.32 14.13 -9.25
CA ALA A 22 7.61 15.37 -9.62
C ALA A 22 6.94 15.27 -10.99
N SER A 23 7.67 14.78 -12.00
CA SER A 23 7.16 14.65 -13.37
C SER A 23 5.98 13.68 -13.45
N ARG A 24 6.13 12.49 -12.87
CA ARG A 24 5.08 11.46 -12.81
C ARG A 24 3.86 11.93 -12.02
N SER A 25 4.07 12.65 -10.92
CA SER A 25 2.96 13.24 -10.15
C SER A 25 2.14 14.24 -10.96
N LYS A 26 2.78 15.06 -11.82
CA LYS A 26 2.07 15.94 -12.76
C LYS A 26 1.23 15.14 -13.77
N GLY A 27 1.78 14.04 -14.29
CA GLY A 27 1.06 13.13 -15.19
C GLY A 27 -0.19 12.54 -14.53
N LEU A 28 -0.04 12.02 -13.31
CA LEU A 28 -1.15 11.46 -12.54
C LEU A 28 -2.22 12.49 -12.20
N LEU A 29 -1.83 13.74 -11.91
CA LEU A 29 -2.80 14.81 -11.64
C LEU A 29 -3.66 15.13 -12.89
N LYS A 30 -3.05 15.11 -14.08
CA LYS A 30 -3.78 15.25 -15.35
C LYS A 30 -4.71 14.06 -15.59
N ARG A 31 -4.24 12.84 -15.34
CA ARG A 31 -5.05 11.61 -15.47
C ARG A 31 -6.26 11.63 -14.54
N HIS A 32 -6.05 12.02 -13.29
CA HIS A 32 -7.14 12.21 -12.33
C HIS A 32 -8.18 13.22 -12.84
N ALA A 33 -7.76 14.35 -13.43
CA ALA A 33 -8.68 15.34 -13.97
C ALA A 33 -9.54 14.83 -15.14
N ILE A 34 -9.05 13.82 -15.88
CA ILE A 34 -9.77 13.20 -17.01
C ILE A 34 -10.78 12.14 -16.52
N HIS A 35 -10.34 11.21 -15.67
CA HIS A 35 -11.16 10.04 -15.31
C HIS A 35 -12.02 10.26 -14.05
N GLY A 36 -11.65 11.23 -13.20
CA GLY A 36 -12.23 11.40 -11.86
C GLY A 36 -11.73 10.36 -10.86
N LEU A 37 -11.87 10.60 -9.55
CA LEU A 37 -11.38 9.65 -8.51
C LEU A 37 -12.24 8.40 -8.38
N ASN A 38 -13.50 8.44 -8.79
CA ASN A 38 -14.42 7.30 -8.67
C ASN A 38 -14.04 6.13 -9.56
N SER A 39 -13.17 6.34 -10.57
CA SER A 39 -12.67 5.29 -11.44
C SER A 39 -11.31 4.74 -11.00
N PHE A 40 -10.68 5.27 -9.95
CA PHE A 40 -9.37 4.78 -9.51
C PHE A 40 -9.55 3.60 -8.55
N LEU A 41 -8.75 2.56 -8.77
CA LEU A 41 -8.61 1.40 -7.90
C LEU A 41 -7.15 1.29 -7.46
N PHE A 42 -6.89 1.50 -6.18
CA PHE A 42 -5.56 1.38 -5.59
C PHE A 42 -5.39 -0.02 -5.02
N SER A 43 -4.22 -0.62 -5.22
CA SER A 43 -3.87 -1.91 -4.64
C SER A 43 -2.52 -1.88 -3.97
N ASP A 44 -2.32 -2.81 -3.04
CA ASP A 44 -1.05 -3.00 -2.38
C ASP A 44 -0.98 -4.35 -1.65
N GLU A 45 0.24 -4.77 -1.30
CA GLU A 45 0.54 -5.95 -0.50
C GLU A 45 1.09 -5.56 0.88
N LYS A 46 0.57 -6.15 1.95
CA LYS A 46 1.14 -6.01 3.30
C LYS A 46 1.28 -7.35 4.02
N LEU A 47 2.41 -7.51 4.69
CA LEU A 47 2.66 -8.64 5.59
C LEU A 47 2.08 -8.34 6.97
N PHE A 48 1.16 -9.18 7.45
CA PHE A 48 0.63 -9.14 8.81
C PHE A 48 1.22 -10.27 9.63
N THR A 49 1.48 -10.03 10.91
CA THR A 49 1.99 -11.03 11.85
C THR A 49 0.93 -11.35 12.91
N ILE A 50 1.05 -12.50 13.57
CA ILE A 50 0.18 -12.86 14.70
C ILE A 50 0.42 -12.00 15.96
N GLU A 51 1.44 -11.14 15.96
CA GLU A 51 1.74 -10.30 17.10
C GLU A 51 0.79 -9.12 17.20
N GLU A 52 0.75 -8.52 18.40
CA GLU A 52 0.05 -7.26 18.60
C GLU A 52 0.73 -6.14 17.83
N ALA A 53 -0.09 -5.31 17.17
CA ALA A 53 0.35 -4.08 16.56
C ALA A 53 0.74 -3.10 17.66
N THR A 54 2.01 -2.70 17.67
CA THR A 54 2.48 -1.60 18.51
C THR A 54 3.03 -0.52 17.59
N ASN A 55 2.67 0.72 17.88
CA ASN A 55 3.19 1.91 17.24
C ASN A 55 4.15 2.60 18.21
N PRO A 56 5.47 2.41 18.09
CA PRO A 56 6.44 2.98 19.03
C PRO A 56 6.41 4.51 19.11
N GLN A 57 5.88 5.19 18.09
CA GLN A 57 5.78 6.65 18.10
C GLN A 57 4.62 7.12 18.99
N ASN A 58 3.52 6.36 19.04
CA ASN A 58 2.28 6.73 19.73
C ASN A 58 2.07 5.98 21.06
N ASP A 59 2.57 4.76 21.18
CA ASP A 59 2.43 3.91 22.37
C ASP A 59 3.54 4.25 23.38
N ARG A 60 3.45 5.45 23.96
CA ARG A 60 4.41 5.95 24.95
C ARG A 60 3.83 5.92 26.35
N ILE A 61 4.61 5.39 27.29
CA ILE A 61 4.31 5.48 28.72
C ILE A 61 5.14 6.64 29.29
N ILE A 62 4.46 7.67 29.79
CA ILE A 62 5.11 8.77 30.50
C ILE A 62 5.16 8.39 31.98
N SER A 63 6.36 8.24 32.52
CA SER A 63 6.59 7.85 33.90
C SER A 63 7.85 8.53 34.45
N SER A 64 7.87 8.85 35.74
CA SER A 64 9.01 9.47 36.43
C SER A 64 10.20 8.52 36.59
N SER A 65 9.96 7.21 36.67
CA SER A 65 10.99 6.18 36.66
C SER A 65 10.45 4.88 36.04
N ILE A 66 11.34 3.96 35.66
CA ILE A 66 10.91 2.64 35.17
C ILE A 66 10.27 1.79 36.27
N SER A 67 10.69 2.00 37.53
CA SER A 67 10.17 1.28 38.70
C SER A 67 8.71 1.62 39.03
N SER A 68 8.20 2.78 38.59
CA SER A 68 6.80 3.18 38.76
C SER A 68 5.88 2.68 37.64
N ILE A 69 6.42 2.07 36.58
CA ILE A 69 5.62 1.43 35.52
C ILE A 69 5.25 0.01 36.00
N PRO A 70 3.99 -0.43 35.90
CA PRO A 70 3.62 -1.83 36.13
C PRO A 70 4.47 -2.78 35.28
N GLU A 71 4.93 -3.90 35.84
CA GLU A 71 5.91 -4.77 35.19
C GLU A 71 5.44 -5.31 33.84
N GLU A 72 4.14 -5.60 33.73
CA GLU A 72 3.44 -6.02 32.52
C GLU A 72 3.45 -4.97 31.39
N LEU A 73 3.67 -3.69 31.71
CA LEU A 73 3.75 -2.60 30.73
C LEU A 73 5.19 -2.20 30.40
N ARG A 74 6.20 -2.77 31.09
CA ARG A 74 7.61 -2.42 30.87
C ARG A 74 8.20 -3.07 29.62
N TYR A 75 7.66 -4.22 29.21
CA TYR A 75 8.24 -5.04 28.15
C TYR A 75 7.18 -5.48 27.16
N VAL A 76 7.46 -5.28 25.87
CA VAL A 76 6.69 -5.89 24.78
C VAL A 76 7.39 -7.17 24.37
N SER A 77 6.80 -8.32 24.71
CA SER A 77 7.34 -9.62 24.29
C SER A 77 7.19 -9.82 22.79
N ARG A 78 8.28 -10.18 22.10
CA ARG A 78 8.31 -10.48 20.66
C ARG A 78 8.71 -11.94 20.43
N ILE A 79 8.01 -12.62 19.54
CA ILE A 79 8.33 -13.98 19.11
C ILE A 79 9.39 -13.90 18.00
N GLN A 80 10.43 -14.73 18.08
CA GLN A 80 11.39 -14.85 16.98
C GLN A 80 10.71 -15.49 15.77
N LYS A 81 10.66 -14.79 14.63
CA LYS A 81 9.97 -15.20 13.38
C LYS A 81 8.49 -15.52 13.62
N PRO A 82 7.66 -14.52 13.97
CA PRO A 82 6.25 -14.75 14.19
C PRO A 82 5.61 -15.27 12.90
N HIS A 83 4.61 -16.15 13.05
CA HIS A 83 3.81 -16.57 11.90
C HIS A 83 3.19 -15.34 11.25
N SER A 84 3.26 -15.28 9.92
CA SER A 84 2.81 -14.13 9.14
C SER A 84 2.00 -14.57 7.93
N VAL A 85 1.14 -13.66 7.45
CA VAL A 85 0.37 -13.83 6.22
C VAL A 85 0.52 -12.58 5.36
N MET A 86 0.82 -12.78 4.08
CA MET A 86 0.83 -11.70 3.10
C MET A 86 -0.59 -11.48 2.59
N VAL A 87 -1.04 -10.24 2.65
CA VAL A 87 -2.40 -9.83 2.30
C VAL A 87 -2.32 -8.84 1.16
N TRP A 88 -3.12 -9.08 0.13
CA TRP A 88 -3.32 -8.14 -0.96
C TRP A 88 -4.75 -7.61 -0.92
N ALA A 89 -4.89 -6.29 -1.08
CA ALA A 89 -6.20 -5.65 -1.05
C ALA A 89 -6.30 -4.51 -2.04
N ARG A 90 -7.54 -4.12 -2.35
CA ARG A 90 -7.84 -2.97 -3.20
C ARG A 90 -8.95 -2.12 -2.64
N ILE A 91 -8.81 -0.81 -2.84
CA ILE A 91 -9.83 0.18 -2.47
C ILE A 91 -10.08 1.18 -3.61
N SER A 92 -11.26 1.76 -3.59
CA SER A 92 -11.65 2.93 -4.37
C SER A 92 -12.46 3.87 -3.48
N SER A 93 -12.72 5.08 -3.98
CA SER A 93 -13.65 6.00 -3.33
C SER A 93 -15.08 5.48 -3.29
N ILE A 94 -15.43 4.53 -4.17
CA ILE A 94 -16.77 3.92 -4.23
C ILE A 94 -16.92 2.59 -3.48
N GLY A 95 -15.81 1.99 -3.02
CA GLY A 95 -15.89 0.67 -2.38
C GLY A 95 -14.53 0.07 -2.03
N ARG A 96 -14.58 -1.16 -1.52
CA ARG A 96 -13.43 -2.05 -1.36
C ARG A 96 -13.74 -3.40 -1.98
N THR A 97 -12.69 -4.20 -2.12
CA THR A 97 -12.78 -5.58 -2.59
C THR A 97 -12.40 -6.54 -1.47
N PRO A 98 -12.81 -7.82 -1.51
CA PRO A 98 -12.37 -8.81 -0.53
C PRO A 98 -10.84 -8.92 -0.45
N LEU A 99 -10.33 -9.15 0.76
CA LEU A 99 -8.91 -9.43 0.99
C LEU A 99 -8.49 -10.72 0.29
N ILE A 100 -7.31 -10.72 -0.31
CA ILE A 100 -6.68 -11.92 -0.87
C ILE A 100 -5.51 -12.30 0.03
N PHE A 101 -5.54 -13.53 0.54
CA PHE A 101 -4.46 -14.09 1.35
C PHE A 101 -3.55 -14.92 0.46
N VAL A 102 -2.29 -14.50 0.33
CA VAL A 102 -1.29 -15.26 -0.41
C VAL A 102 -0.92 -16.51 0.42
N PRO A 103 -0.91 -17.72 -0.18
CA PRO A 103 -0.57 -18.94 0.54
C PRO A 103 0.83 -18.87 1.16
N ALA A 104 0.99 -19.49 2.33
CA ALA A 104 2.27 -19.50 3.03
C ALA A 104 3.38 -20.15 2.19
N GLY A 105 4.58 -19.57 2.22
CA GLY A 105 5.74 -20.07 1.46
C GLY A 105 5.74 -19.69 -0.03
N VAL A 106 4.67 -19.10 -0.55
CA VAL A 106 4.61 -18.62 -1.93
C VAL A 106 5.33 -17.27 -2.03
N LYS A 107 6.30 -17.20 -2.94
CA LYS A 107 6.92 -15.92 -3.33
C LYS A 107 6.05 -15.26 -4.37
N ILE A 108 5.77 -13.96 -4.19
CA ILE A 108 5.09 -13.17 -5.22
C ILE A 108 6.11 -12.84 -6.31
N ASP A 109 6.29 -13.77 -7.23
CA ASP A 109 6.98 -13.51 -8.49
C ASP A 109 5.99 -13.05 -9.57
N THR A 110 6.49 -12.78 -10.77
CA THR A 110 5.66 -12.32 -11.90
C THR A 110 4.52 -13.28 -12.24
N ARG A 111 4.78 -14.59 -12.19
CA ARG A 111 3.79 -15.60 -12.58
C ARG A 111 2.72 -15.73 -11.50
N THR A 112 3.15 -15.88 -10.25
CA THR A 112 2.25 -15.98 -9.10
C THR A 112 1.37 -14.73 -8.96
N TYR A 113 1.96 -13.54 -9.11
CA TYR A 113 1.19 -12.29 -9.09
C TYR A 113 0.10 -12.28 -10.17
N ARG A 114 0.44 -12.70 -11.40
CA ARG A 114 -0.54 -12.71 -12.49
C ARG A 114 -1.64 -13.75 -12.30
N GLU A 115 -1.27 -15.00 -12.06
CA GLU A 115 -2.20 -16.14 -12.04
C GLU A 115 -3.04 -16.18 -10.75
N LEU A 116 -2.46 -15.86 -9.59
CA LEU A 116 -3.18 -15.96 -8.31
C LEU A 116 -3.85 -14.65 -7.88
N ILE A 117 -3.36 -13.49 -8.36
CA ILE A 117 -3.81 -12.18 -7.87
C ILE A 117 -4.51 -11.39 -8.97
N LEU A 118 -3.85 -11.11 -10.11
CA LEU A 118 -4.43 -10.22 -11.13
C LEU A 118 -5.56 -10.85 -11.94
N GLU A 119 -5.34 -12.02 -12.53
CA GLU A 119 -6.26 -12.66 -13.48
C GLU A 119 -7.66 -12.88 -12.88
N PRO A 120 -7.80 -13.49 -11.68
CA PRO A 120 -9.12 -13.73 -11.08
C PRO A 120 -9.86 -12.44 -10.70
N VAL A 121 -9.13 -11.33 -10.61
CA VAL A 121 -9.62 -10.10 -10.00
C VAL A 121 -10.01 -9.07 -11.03
N ILE A 122 -9.10 -8.75 -11.95
CA ILE A 122 -9.28 -7.65 -12.89
C ILE A 122 -10.44 -7.95 -13.84
N GLN A 123 -10.63 -9.21 -14.23
CA GLN A 123 -11.73 -9.65 -15.10
C GLN A 123 -13.10 -9.44 -14.43
N ASP A 124 -13.20 -9.66 -13.11
CA ASP A 124 -14.44 -9.56 -12.36
C ASP A 124 -14.78 -8.11 -11.96
N LEU A 125 -13.77 -7.27 -11.72
CA LEU A 125 -13.97 -5.91 -11.20
C LEU A 125 -14.70 -4.97 -12.15
N SER A 126 -14.45 -5.09 -13.46
CA SER A 126 -15.14 -4.28 -14.45
C SER A 126 -16.65 -4.48 -14.33
N LYS A 127 -17.12 -5.73 -14.22
CA LYS A 127 -18.56 -6.06 -14.16
C LYS A 127 -19.18 -5.77 -12.79
N THR A 128 -18.43 -6.00 -11.72
CA THR A 128 -18.94 -5.90 -10.34
C THR A 128 -18.87 -4.47 -9.82
N MET A 129 -17.67 -4.01 -9.46
CA MET A 129 -17.46 -2.74 -8.76
C MET A 129 -17.69 -1.52 -9.66
N PHE A 130 -17.31 -1.61 -10.93
CA PHE A 130 -17.37 -0.47 -11.87
C PHE A 130 -18.56 -0.52 -12.84
N SER A 131 -19.47 -1.49 -12.68
CA SER A 131 -20.72 -1.59 -13.49
C SER A 131 -20.47 -1.51 -15.01
N GLY A 132 -19.42 -2.17 -15.49
CA GLY A 132 -19.00 -2.21 -16.88
C GLY A 132 -18.23 -0.98 -17.36
N LYS A 133 -17.96 0.01 -16.49
CA LYS A 133 -17.20 1.21 -16.85
C LYS A 133 -15.69 0.97 -16.76
N PRO A 134 -14.89 1.65 -17.60
CA PRO A 134 -13.43 1.62 -17.48
C PRO A 134 -12.96 2.15 -16.12
N PHE A 135 -11.87 1.58 -15.61
CA PHE A 135 -11.25 1.98 -14.35
C PHE A 135 -9.73 2.04 -14.43
N VAL A 136 -9.14 2.96 -13.68
CA VAL A 136 -7.71 3.15 -13.56
C VAL A 136 -7.20 2.25 -12.44
N PHE A 137 -6.52 1.17 -12.83
CA PHE A 137 -5.86 0.27 -11.87
C PHE A 137 -4.48 0.79 -11.49
N GLN A 138 -4.22 0.98 -10.20
CA GLN A 138 -2.92 1.36 -9.67
C GLN A 138 -2.29 0.16 -8.95
N GLN A 139 -1.00 -0.03 -9.20
CA GLN A 139 -0.09 -0.92 -8.47
C GLN A 139 1.27 -0.21 -8.33
N ASP A 140 2.08 -0.62 -7.36
CA ASP A 140 3.36 0.02 -7.06
C ASP A 140 4.49 -0.42 -8.05
N GLY A 141 5.73 -0.04 -7.71
CA GLY A 141 6.91 -0.34 -8.52
C GLY A 141 7.55 -1.71 -8.28
N ALA A 142 6.90 -2.67 -7.61
CA ALA A 142 7.52 -3.96 -7.30
C ALA A 142 8.00 -4.72 -8.57
N PRO A 143 9.03 -5.57 -8.47
CA PRO A 143 9.58 -6.29 -9.63
C PRO A 143 8.53 -7.12 -10.40
N ALA A 144 7.60 -7.77 -9.69
CA ALA A 144 6.52 -8.52 -10.33
C ALA A 144 5.56 -7.62 -11.12
N HIS A 145 5.29 -6.42 -10.61
CA HIS A 145 4.36 -5.44 -11.20
C HIS A 145 4.95 -4.78 -12.45
N THR A 146 6.26 -4.55 -12.43
CA THR A 146 7.00 -3.86 -13.50
C THR A 146 7.55 -4.79 -14.58
N SER A 147 7.37 -6.10 -14.43
CA SER A 147 7.76 -7.11 -15.42
C SER A 147 7.06 -6.89 -16.76
N ASN A 148 7.73 -7.24 -17.86
CA ASN A 148 7.14 -7.09 -19.19
C ASN A 148 5.89 -7.97 -19.37
N ALA A 149 5.87 -9.16 -18.75
CA ALA A 149 4.73 -10.06 -18.81
C ALA A 149 3.50 -9.48 -18.10
N THR A 150 3.66 -8.93 -16.90
CA THR A 150 2.56 -8.29 -16.15
C THR A 150 2.05 -7.05 -16.89
N GLN A 151 2.95 -6.19 -17.36
CA GLN A 151 2.57 -4.97 -18.09
C GLN A 151 1.85 -5.31 -19.41
N ALA A 152 2.31 -6.32 -20.15
CA ALA A 152 1.65 -6.76 -21.38
C ALA A 152 0.24 -7.31 -21.11
N TRP A 153 0.09 -8.12 -20.05
CA TRP A 153 -1.21 -8.66 -19.67
C TRP A 153 -2.19 -7.54 -19.26
N LEU A 154 -1.75 -6.56 -18.46
CA LEU A 154 -2.59 -5.43 -18.06
C LEU A 154 -2.99 -4.54 -19.24
N ARG A 155 -2.11 -4.33 -20.23
CA ARG A 155 -2.49 -3.61 -21.47
C ARG A 155 -3.66 -4.27 -22.21
N SER A 156 -3.71 -5.61 -22.20
CA SER A 156 -4.78 -6.35 -22.86
C SER A 156 -6.08 -6.43 -22.05
N ASN A 157 -6.00 -6.40 -20.71
CA ASN A 157 -7.16 -6.69 -19.84
C ASN A 157 -7.71 -5.45 -19.08
N ASN A 158 -6.87 -4.45 -18.81
CA ASN A 158 -7.28 -3.19 -18.20
C ASN A 158 -6.41 -2.04 -18.73
N PRO A 159 -6.64 -1.56 -19.97
CA PRO A 159 -5.73 -0.64 -20.67
C PRO A 159 -5.53 0.71 -19.94
N ASP A 160 -6.44 1.09 -19.06
CA ASP A 160 -6.37 2.31 -18.26
C ASP A 160 -5.52 2.18 -16.97
N PHE A 161 -4.82 1.06 -16.76
CA PHE A 161 -3.92 0.92 -15.63
C PHE A 161 -2.76 1.92 -15.66
N ILE A 162 -2.21 2.22 -14.48
CA ILE A 162 -1.00 3.03 -14.33
C ILE A 162 0.21 2.17 -14.69
N GLN A 163 0.86 2.49 -15.80
CA GLN A 163 2.07 1.81 -16.26
C GLN A 163 3.25 2.08 -15.34
N LYS A 164 4.27 1.21 -15.39
CA LYS A 164 5.48 1.35 -14.55
C LYS A 164 6.21 2.69 -14.76
N GLU A 165 6.08 3.30 -15.94
CA GLU A 165 6.63 4.62 -16.25
C GLU A 165 5.81 5.78 -15.68
N GLU A 166 4.55 5.55 -15.31
CA GLU A 166 3.61 6.56 -14.83
C GLU A 166 3.59 6.67 -13.30
N TRP A 167 3.82 5.58 -12.56
CA TRP A 167 3.83 5.63 -11.08
C TRP A 167 5.14 6.21 -10.51
N PRO A 168 5.10 7.25 -9.66
CA PRO A 168 6.28 7.81 -9.00
C PRO A 168 7.12 6.75 -8.23
N PRO A 169 8.45 6.66 -8.44
CA PRO A 169 9.28 5.67 -7.74
C PRO A 169 9.36 5.96 -6.24
N TYR A 170 9.41 4.91 -5.42
CA TYR A 170 9.50 4.99 -3.94
C TYR A 170 8.43 5.89 -3.32
N SER A 171 7.16 5.70 -3.68
CA SER A 171 6.10 6.63 -3.29
C SER A 171 4.96 6.00 -2.49
N PRO A 172 5.24 5.36 -1.34
CA PRO A 172 4.18 4.92 -0.42
C PRO A 172 3.37 6.12 0.08
N ASP A 173 3.98 7.30 0.14
CA ASP A 173 3.34 8.57 0.45
C ASP A 173 2.31 9.02 -0.60
N LEU A 174 2.10 8.28 -1.69
CA LEU A 174 1.08 8.54 -2.70
C LEU A 174 0.03 7.41 -2.82
N ASN A 175 0.23 6.25 -2.20
CA ASN A 175 -0.73 5.14 -2.25
C ASN A 175 -1.67 5.17 -1.02
N PRO A 176 -3.00 5.32 -1.19
CA PRO A 176 -3.96 5.30 -0.09
C PRO A 176 -3.89 4.06 0.81
N MET A 177 -3.46 2.92 0.25
CA MET A 177 -3.24 1.70 1.03
C MET A 177 -2.12 1.91 2.06
N ASP A 178 -0.98 2.44 1.62
CA ASP A 178 0.21 2.68 2.43
C ASP A 178 0.01 3.78 3.49
N TYR A 179 -0.37 5.00 3.07
CA TYR A 179 -0.38 6.14 4.00
C TYR A 179 -1.60 6.18 4.94
N SER A 180 -2.57 5.27 4.79
CA SER A 180 -3.79 5.30 5.59
C SER A 180 -4.35 3.91 5.90
N ILE A 181 -4.84 3.20 4.88
CA ILE A 181 -5.74 2.07 5.11
C ILE A 181 -5.07 0.89 5.82
N TRP A 182 -3.81 0.61 5.50
CA TRP A 182 -3.08 -0.45 6.20
C TRP A 182 -2.87 -0.18 7.68
N SER A 183 -2.56 1.07 8.05
CA SER A 183 -2.40 1.44 9.46
C SER A 183 -3.72 1.28 10.23
N ILE A 184 -4.84 1.67 9.62
CA ILE A 184 -6.18 1.51 10.22
C ILE A 184 -6.51 0.03 10.39
N LEU A 185 -6.29 -0.78 9.36
CA LEU A 185 -6.59 -2.22 9.42
C LEU A 185 -5.73 -2.93 10.46
N GLU A 186 -4.41 -2.67 10.47
CA GLU A 186 -3.47 -3.27 11.42
C GLU A 186 -3.81 -2.89 12.87
N THR A 187 -4.07 -1.62 13.14
CA THR A 187 -4.42 -1.13 14.48
C THR A 187 -5.70 -1.79 15.00
N ARG A 188 -6.70 -1.99 14.14
CA ARG A 188 -7.98 -2.61 14.54
C ARG A 188 -7.88 -4.13 14.64
N ALA A 189 -7.29 -4.78 13.63
CA ALA A 189 -7.28 -6.23 13.51
C ALA A 189 -6.28 -6.88 14.48
N CYS A 190 -5.16 -6.22 14.72
CA CYS A 190 -4.05 -6.72 15.54
C CYS A 190 -3.93 -5.98 16.89
N LEU A 191 -5.03 -5.42 17.42
CA LEU A 191 -5.06 -4.80 18.75
C LEU A 191 -4.66 -5.79 19.87
N LYS A 192 -4.80 -7.08 19.61
CA LYS A 192 -4.31 -8.17 20.47
C LYS A 192 -3.60 -9.18 19.60
N SER A 193 -2.68 -9.92 20.21
CA SER A 193 -2.06 -11.05 19.54
C SER A 193 -3.07 -12.14 19.15
N HIS A 194 -2.73 -12.89 18.12
CA HIS A 194 -3.51 -14.01 17.60
C HIS A 194 -2.86 -15.34 17.94
N THR A 195 -3.69 -16.34 18.26
CA THR A 195 -3.21 -17.69 18.56
C THR A 195 -2.68 -18.44 17.34
N ASN A 196 -3.15 -18.09 16.13
CA ASN A 196 -2.73 -18.69 14.86
C ASN A 196 -3.12 -17.79 13.66
N ILE A 197 -2.65 -18.18 12.47
CA ILE A 197 -2.93 -17.47 11.21
C ILE A 197 -4.42 -17.40 10.89
N ASP A 198 -5.22 -18.42 11.20
CA ASP A 198 -6.65 -18.41 10.88
C ASP A 198 -7.42 -17.40 11.75
N SER A 199 -7.03 -17.26 13.03
CA SER A 199 -7.56 -16.21 13.91
C SER A 199 -7.20 -14.81 13.38
N LEU A 200 -5.96 -14.62 12.93
CA LEU A 200 -5.51 -13.38 12.29
C LEU A 200 -6.31 -13.08 11.02
N LYS A 201 -6.45 -14.04 10.10
CA LYS A 201 -7.24 -13.88 8.86
C LYS A 201 -8.70 -13.50 9.14
N LYS A 202 -9.33 -14.16 10.12
CA LYS A 202 -10.71 -13.84 10.53
C LYS A 202 -10.81 -12.42 11.10
N SER A 203 -9.84 -12.00 11.91
CA SER A 203 -9.78 -10.64 12.44
C SER A 203 -9.62 -9.61 11.33
N LEU A 204 -8.69 -9.84 10.40
CA LEU A 204 -8.46 -8.99 9.23
C LEU A 204 -9.70 -8.85 8.37
N CYS A 205 -10.38 -9.94 8.01
CA CYS A 205 -11.62 -9.87 7.24
C CYS A 205 -12.72 -9.10 7.99
N ARG A 206 -12.90 -9.35 9.29
CA ARG A 206 -13.92 -8.66 10.09
C ARG A 206 -13.66 -7.17 10.17
N GLU A 207 -12.43 -6.76 10.48
CA GLU A 207 -12.09 -5.35 10.63
C GLU A 207 -11.99 -4.64 9.27
N TRP A 208 -11.58 -5.34 8.21
CA TRP A 208 -11.67 -4.84 6.83
C TRP A 208 -13.08 -4.45 6.49
N GLU A 209 -14.07 -5.31 6.80
CA GLU A 209 -15.48 -5.01 6.54
C GLU A 209 -16.06 -3.89 7.44
N ARG A 210 -15.41 -3.58 8.55
CA ARG A 210 -15.82 -2.52 9.49
C ARG A 210 -15.19 -1.16 9.20
N ILE A 211 -14.27 -1.04 8.23
CA ILE A 211 -13.77 0.26 7.80
C ILE A 211 -14.93 1.01 7.12
N PRO A 212 -15.36 2.19 7.59
CA PRO A 212 -16.45 2.92 6.94
C PRO A 212 -16.05 3.35 5.52
N GLN A 213 -17.01 3.38 4.59
CA GLN A 213 -16.75 3.78 3.20
C GLN A 213 -16.24 5.21 3.11
N GLU A 214 -16.65 6.07 4.05
CA GLU A 214 -16.24 7.46 4.18
C GLU A 214 -14.73 7.58 4.43
N ILE A 215 -14.14 6.64 5.17
CA ILE A 215 -12.70 6.61 5.43
C ILE A 215 -11.94 6.22 4.16
N LEU A 216 -12.44 5.22 3.42
CA LEU A 216 -11.85 4.82 2.14
C LEU A 216 -11.92 5.96 1.12
N ARG A 217 -13.07 6.62 1.04
CA ARG A 217 -13.30 7.78 0.19
C ARG A 217 -12.36 8.93 0.56
N ALA A 218 -12.26 9.29 1.83
CA ALA A 218 -11.39 10.36 2.29
C ALA A 218 -9.91 10.07 1.98
N ALA A 219 -9.46 8.82 2.13
CA ALA A 219 -8.12 8.43 1.72
C ALA A 219 -7.92 8.64 0.21
N VAL A 220 -8.80 8.13 -0.64
CA VAL A 220 -8.69 8.33 -2.10
C VAL A 220 -8.80 9.81 -2.50
N GLU A 221 -9.65 10.60 -1.84
CA GLU A 221 -9.80 12.04 -2.07
C GLU A 221 -8.59 12.88 -1.64
N ALA A 222 -7.74 12.34 -0.77
CA ALA A 222 -6.46 12.97 -0.43
C ALA A 222 -5.43 12.85 -1.56
N PHE A 223 -5.55 11.85 -2.45
CA PHE A 223 -4.55 11.55 -3.47
C PHE A 223 -4.18 12.76 -4.36
N PRO A 224 -5.12 13.52 -4.95
CA PRO A 224 -4.76 14.70 -5.76
C PRO A 224 -4.06 15.81 -4.96
N LYS A 225 -4.41 15.99 -3.69
CA LYS A 225 -3.74 16.97 -2.80
C LYS A 225 -2.31 16.54 -2.52
N ARG A 226 -2.09 15.24 -2.28
CA ARG A 226 -0.76 14.65 -2.08
C ARG A 226 0.12 14.77 -3.34
N LEU A 227 -0.44 14.53 -4.52
CA LEU A 227 0.28 14.78 -5.79
C LEU A 227 0.74 16.24 -5.93
N LYS A 228 -0.13 17.21 -5.60
CA LYS A 228 0.22 18.64 -5.60
C LYS A 228 1.36 18.95 -4.62
N ALA A 229 1.30 18.42 -3.41
CA ALA A 229 2.34 18.61 -2.41
C ALA A 229 3.71 18.05 -2.86
N VAL A 230 3.74 16.87 -3.51
CA VAL A 230 4.98 16.33 -4.11
C VAL A 230 5.52 17.25 -5.20
N ILE A 231 4.65 17.82 -6.05
CA ILE A 231 5.04 18.77 -7.10
C ILE A 231 5.63 20.05 -6.51
N GLU A 232 4.97 20.63 -5.50
CA GLU A 232 5.41 21.83 -4.79
C GLU A 232 6.77 21.62 -4.11
N ARG A 233 6.99 20.43 -3.54
CA ARG A 233 8.28 20.02 -2.97
C ARG A 233 9.29 19.54 -4.01
N LYS A 234 9.06 19.78 -5.31
CA LYS A 234 9.95 19.40 -6.42
C LYS A 234 10.33 17.91 -6.38
N GLY A 235 9.38 17.05 -6.03
CA GLY A 235 9.56 15.60 -5.93
C GLY A 235 10.01 15.09 -4.56
N GLY A 236 10.12 15.97 -3.57
CA GLY A 236 10.37 15.59 -2.18
C GLY A 236 9.28 14.67 -1.60
N TYR A 237 9.60 14.04 -0.48
CA TYR A 237 8.65 13.26 0.30
C TYR A 237 7.70 14.16 1.08
N ILE A 238 6.49 13.65 1.32
CA ILE A 238 5.43 14.30 2.09
C ILE A 238 5.00 13.40 3.25
N GLU A 239 4.41 14.01 4.26
CA GLU A 239 3.73 13.34 5.37
C GLU A 239 2.22 13.35 5.11
#